data_AF-A0A453MPB7-F1
#
_entry.id   AF-A0A453MPB7-F1
#
_cell.length_a   1.000
_cell.length_b   1.000
_cell.length_c   1.000
_cell.angle_alpha   90.00
_cell.angle_beta   90.00
_cell.angle_gamma   90.00
#
_symmetry.space_group_name_H-M   'P 1'
#
loop_
_entity.id
_entity.type
_entity.pdbx_description
1 polymer ?
#
loop_
_entity_poly.entity_id
_entity_poly.type
_entity_poly.pdbx_seq_one_letter_code
_entity_poly.pdbx_strand_id
1 'polypeptide(L)'
;MWEDFDRGHVAGARNVPYYLSVNPHGKERNLDFVDQVAALHSTHDRLIVGCRSGVRSRLATADLVAAGFTKVKNLEGGYLSLPKSVSYKQQAALANLH
;
A
#
# COMPACT_ATOMS: atom_id res chain seq x y z
N MET A 1 2.93 5.70 0.97
CA MET A 1 4.11 6.49 0.54
C MET A 1 4.20 6.32 -0.96
N TRP A 2 4.23 7.43 -1.67
CA TRP A 2 4.18 7.43 -3.14
C TRP A 2 5.43 6.77 -3.72
N GLU A 3 6.57 6.97 -3.07
CA GLU A 3 7.88 6.45 -3.42
C GLU A 3 7.94 4.92 -3.43
N ASP A 4 7.24 4.25 -2.52
CA ASP A 4 7.18 2.78 -2.48
C ASP A 4 6.29 2.22 -3.59
N PHE A 5 5.19 2.93 -3.88
CA PHE A 5 4.19 2.52 -4.86
C PHE A 5 4.76 2.63 -6.28
N ASP A 6 5.47 3.72 -6.57
CA ASP A 6 6.16 3.92 -7.85
C ASP A 6 7.27 2.87 -8.09
N ARG A 7 7.92 2.39 -7.02
CA ARG A 7 8.96 1.34 -7.10
C ARG A 7 8.39 -0.05 -7.37
N GLY A 8 7.11 -0.28 -7.07
CA GLY A 8 6.46 -1.56 -7.30
C GLY A 8 5.10 -1.65 -6.63
N HIS A 9 4.10 -2.12 -7.39
CA HIS A 9 2.76 -2.42 -6.91
C HIS A 9 2.12 -3.49 -7.80
N VAL A 10 1.02 -4.07 -7.31
CA VAL A 10 0.18 -4.97 -8.11
C VAL A 10 -0.66 -4.13 -9.07
N ALA A 11 -0.79 -4.57 -10.33
CA ALA A 11 -1.61 -3.87 -11.31
C ALA A 11 -3.05 -3.64 -10.80
N GLY A 12 -3.56 -2.42 -10.95
CA GLY A 12 -4.88 -2.01 -10.47
C GLY A 12 -4.96 -1.69 -8.97
N ALA A 13 -3.85 -1.76 -8.22
CA ALA A 13 -3.82 -1.32 -6.83
C ALA A 13 -4.09 0.18 -6.70
N ARG A 14 -4.77 0.59 -5.63
CA ARG A 14 -4.93 1.99 -5.24
C ARG A 14 -3.94 2.34 -4.13
N ASN A 15 -3.29 3.49 -4.24
CA ASN A 15 -2.35 3.97 -3.23
C ASN A 15 -3.07 4.88 -2.22
N VAL A 16 -3.16 4.43 -0.97
CA VAL A 16 -3.56 5.27 0.17
C VAL A 16 -2.42 5.23 1.20
N PRO A 17 -1.68 6.33 1.39
CA PRO A 17 -0.52 6.34 2.29
C PRO A 17 -0.93 6.15 3.76
N TYR A 18 -0.35 5.16 4.44
CA TYR A 18 -0.51 5.01 5.89
C TYR A 18 0.36 6.00 6.71
N TYR A 19 1.53 6.32 6.16
CA TYR A 19 2.40 7.41 6.62
C TYR A 19 2.52 8.41 5.49
N LEU A 20 2.44 9.70 5.82
CA LEU A 20 2.66 10.82 4.89
C LEU A 20 4.14 10.97 4.60
N SER A 21 4.98 10.84 5.64
CA SER A 21 6.44 10.89 5.52
C SER A 21 7.14 9.92 6.48
N VAL A 22 8.31 9.43 6.09
CA VAL A 22 9.22 8.64 6.92
C VAL A 22 10.63 9.16 6.73
N ASN A 23 11.23 9.69 7.79
CA ASN A 23 12.56 10.28 7.77
C ASN A 23 13.37 9.82 9.01
N PRO A 24 14.67 10.15 9.11
CA PRO A 24 15.48 9.76 10.27
C PRO A 24 14.97 10.28 11.62
N HIS A 25 14.17 11.35 11.62
CA HIS A 25 13.62 11.98 12.82
C HIS A 25 12.25 11.42 13.22
N GLY A 26 11.59 10.62 12.38
CA GLY A 26 10.32 10.02 12.72
C GLY A 26 9.45 9.61 11.54
N LYS A 27 8.19 9.28 11.87
CA LYS A 27 7.16 8.88 10.93
C LYS A 27 5.93 9.74 11.15
N GLU A 28 5.47 10.40 10.11
CA GLU A 28 4.25 11.21 10.15
C GLU A 28 3.05 10.34 9.74
N ARG A 29 2.10 10.17 10.66
CA ARG A 29 0.89 9.37 10.43
C ARG A 29 -0.08 10.11 9.53
N ASN A 30 -0.69 9.39 8.58
CA ASN A 30 -1.89 9.88 7.91
C ASN A 30 -3.10 9.62 8.82
N LEU A 31 -3.64 10.67 9.43
CA LEU A 31 -4.79 10.56 10.33
C LEU A 31 -6.09 10.27 9.56
N ASP A 32 -6.16 10.67 8.29
CA ASP A 32 -7.32 10.50 7.42
C ASP A 32 -7.29 9.15 6.68
N PHE A 33 -6.36 8.25 7.02
CA PHE A 33 -6.14 7.00 6.29
C PHE A 33 -7.43 6.16 6.17
N VAL A 34 -8.16 5.99 7.27
CA VAL A 34 -9.39 5.19 7.29
C VAL A 34 -10.47 5.83 6.42
N ASP A 35 -10.66 7.14 6.54
CA ASP A 35 -11.66 7.89 5.78
C ASP A 35 -11.36 7.87 4.28
N GLN A 36 -10.09 8.01 3.90
CA GLN A 36 -9.64 7.90 2.51
C GLN A 36 -9.87 6.49 1.93
N VAL A 37 -9.73 5.43 2.73
CA VAL A 37 -10.09 4.07 2.29
C VAL A 37 -11.61 3.92 2.18
N ALA A 38 -12.37 4.44 3.14
CA ALA A 38 -13.84 4.39 3.13
C ALA A 38 -14.47 5.17 1.97
N ALA A 39 -13.81 6.23 1.49
CA ALA A 39 -14.22 6.96 0.29
C ALA A 39 -14.07 6.13 -1.00
N LEU A 40 -13.25 5.09 -0.98
CA LEU A 40 -12.95 4.24 -2.14
C LEU A 40 -13.64 2.86 -2.07
N HIS A 41 -13.91 2.37 -0.87
CA HIS A 41 -14.34 1.01 -0.61
C HIS A 41 -15.37 0.92 0.52
N SER A 42 -16.33 0.02 0.36
CA SER A 42 -17.26 -0.33 1.44
C SER A 42 -16.55 -1.15 2.53
N THR A 43 -17.02 -1.03 3.76
CA THR A 43 -16.56 -1.85 4.91
C THR A 43 -16.79 -3.36 4.73
N HIS A 44 -17.57 -3.76 3.72
CA HIS A 44 -17.88 -5.15 3.39
C HIS A 44 -17.08 -5.69 2.20
N ASP A 45 -16.31 -4.83 1.51
CA ASP A 45 -15.46 -5.20 0.39
C ASP A 45 -14.28 -6.04 0.85
N ARG A 46 -13.81 -6.93 -0.04
CA ARG A 46 -12.62 -7.73 0.21
C ARG A 46 -11.38 -6.91 -0.13
N LEU A 47 -10.60 -6.54 0.89
CA LEU A 47 -9.41 -5.72 0.73
C LEU A 47 -8.15 -6.53 1.05
N ILE A 48 -7.17 -6.46 0.17
CA ILE A 48 -5.79 -6.87 0.45
C ILE A 48 -4.96 -5.60 0.60
N VAL A 49 -4.38 -5.40 1.79
CA VAL A 49 -3.57 -4.23 2.10
C VAL A 49 -2.11 -4.63 2.06
N GLY A 50 -1.33 -3.95 1.22
CA GLY A 50 0.10 -4.22 1.04
C GLY A 50 0.94 -2.96 1.21
N CYS A 51 2.14 -3.14 1.73
CA CYS A 51 3.22 -2.16 1.61
C CYS A 51 4.46 -2.85 1.03
N ARG A 52 5.64 -2.20 1.11
CA ARG A 52 6.90 -2.81 0.66
C ARG A 52 7.20 -4.17 1.30
N SER A 53 7.27 -4.24 2.63
CA SER A 53 7.69 -5.47 3.36
C SER A 53 6.59 -6.11 4.22
N GLY A 54 5.35 -5.62 4.19
CA GLY A 54 4.23 -6.11 5.01
C GLY A 54 4.11 -5.49 6.41
N VAL A 55 5.16 -4.85 6.94
CA VAL A 55 5.15 -4.32 8.33
C VAL A 55 4.15 -3.16 8.51
N ARG A 56 4.11 -2.22 7.56
CA ARG A 56 3.20 -1.07 7.66
C ARG A 56 1.77 -1.45 7.34
N SER A 57 1.57 -2.33 6.37
CA SER A 57 0.24 -2.80 6.01
C SER A 57 -0.40 -3.61 7.13
N ARG A 58 0.36 -4.31 7.98
CA ARG A 58 -0.17 -4.93 9.19
C ARG A 58 -0.84 -3.92 10.13
N LEU A 59 -0.21 -2.75 10.34
CA LEU A 59 -0.77 -1.69 11.18
C LEU A 59 -2.01 -1.07 10.52
N ALA A 60 -1.93 -0.78 9.21
CA ALA A 60 -3.07 -0.29 8.43
C ALA A 60 -4.27 -1.23 8.46
N THR A 61 -4.04 -2.54 8.35
CA THR A 61 -5.10 -3.56 8.46
C THR A 61 -5.74 -3.54 9.84
N ALA A 62 -4.97 -3.39 10.91
CA ALA A 62 -5.52 -3.31 12.27
C ALA A 62 -6.44 -2.09 12.43
N ASP A 63 -6.02 -0.93 11.92
CA ASP A 63 -6.83 0.29 11.99
C ASP A 63 -8.13 0.18 11.17
N LEU A 64 -8.08 -0.44 9.99
CA LEU A 64 -9.29 -0.70 9.19
C LEU A 64 -10.25 -1.67 9.88
N VAL A 65 -9.72 -2.72 10.52
CA VAL A 65 -10.55 -3.66 11.30
C VAL A 65 -11.18 -2.95 12.49
N ALA A 66 -10.43 -2.11 13.21
CA ALA A 66 -10.95 -1.31 14.30
C ALA A 66 -12.04 -0.31 13.84
N ALA A 67 -11.93 0.18 12.61
CA ALA A 67 -12.94 1.02 11.95
C ALA A 67 -14.13 0.25 11.35
N GLY A 68 -14.21 -1.07 11.53
CA GLY A 68 -15.35 -1.88 11.13
C GLY A 68 -15.27 -2.49 9.73
N PHE A 69 -14.11 -2.44 9.06
CA PHE A 69 -13.92 -3.20 7.82
C PHE A 69 -13.80 -4.70 8.14
N THR A 70 -14.68 -5.50 7.55
CA THR A 70 -14.89 -6.90 7.98
C THR A 70 -14.07 -7.93 7.18
N LYS A 71 -13.59 -7.57 5.99
CA LYS A 71 -12.91 -8.49 5.06
C LYS A 71 -11.56 -7.96 4.58
N VAL A 72 -10.76 -7.46 5.52
CA VAL A 72 -9.42 -6.92 5.25
C VAL A 72 -8.36 -7.95 5.60
N LYS A 73 -7.37 -8.13 4.73
CA LYS A 73 -6.19 -8.97 4.99
C LYS A 73 -4.91 -8.21 4.69
N ASN A 74 -3.90 -8.42 5.53
CA ASN A 74 -2.55 -7.94 5.27
C ASN A 74 -1.84 -8.88 4.27
N LEU A 75 -1.16 -8.31 3.28
CA LEU A 75 -0.22 -9.05 2.44
C LEU A 75 1.11 -9.23 3.19
N GLU A 76 1.31 -10.40 3.79
CA GLU A 76 2.56 -10.73 4.48
C GLU A 76 3.77 -10.68 3.53
N GLY A 77 4.86 -10.08 4.00
CA GLY A 77 6.04 -9.79 3.19
C GLY A 77 5.87 -8.64 2.18
N GLY A 78 4.65 -8.10 2.01
CA GLY A 78 4.37 -6.99 1.11
C GLY A 78 4.57 -7.34 -0.36
N TYR A 79 4.73 -6.35 -1.23
CA TYR A 79 4.98 -6.63 -2.65
C TYR A 79 6.34 -7.32 -2.92
N LEU A 80 7.25 -7.32 -1.94
CA LEU A 80 8.54 -8.01 -2.05
C LEU A 80 8.41 -9.54 -1.99
N SER A 81 7.32 -10.06 -1.41
CA SER A 81 7.05 -11.51 -1.39
C SER A 81 6.34 -12.00 -2.65
N LEU A 82 5.87 -11.09 -3.51
CA LEU A 82 5.18 -11.44 -4.74
C LEU A 82 6.18 -11.83 -5.84
N PRO A 83 5.82 -12.80 -6.71
CA PRO A 83 6.56 -13.07 -7.93
C PRO A 83 6.68 -11.80 -8.79
N LYS A 84 7.80 -11.65 -9.52
CA LYS A 84 8.03 -10.52 -10.43
C LYS A 84 6.96 -10.37 -11.52
N SER A 85 6.24 -11.45 -11.85
CA SER A 85 5.11 -11.41 -12.79
C SER A 85 3.87 -10.70 -12.23
N VAL A 86 3.76 -10.58 -10.91
CA VAL A 86 2.63 -9.96 -10.20
C VAL A 86 3.03 -8.64 -9.54
N SER A 87 4.31 -8.52 -9.15
CA SER A 87 4.94 -7.28 -8.69
C SER A 87 5.45 -6.52 -9.92
N TYR A 88 4.60 -5.66 -10.50
CA TYR A 88 4.95 -4.99 -11.76
C TYR A 88 6.03 -3.92 -11.54
N LYS A 89 7.09 -4.00 -12.34
CA LYS A 89 8.02 -2.89 -12.59
C LYS A 89 7.57 -2.20 -13.86
N GLN A 90 7.36 -0.89 -13.81
CA GLN A 90 7.49 -0.07 -15.01
C GLN A 90 8.98 -0.08 -15.39
N GLN A 91 9.38 -0.92 -16.35
CA GLN A 91 10.74 -0.91 -16.88
C GLN A 91 10.89 0.26 -17.86
N ALA A 92 11.89 1.10 -17.58
CA ALA A 92 12.70 1.87 -18.51
C ALA A 92 12.02 2.34 -19.81
N ALA A 93 11.62 3.61 -19.82
CA ALA A 93 11.41 4.37 -21.06
C ALA A 93 12.21 5.67 -21.03
N LEU A 94 13.52 5.61 -20.73
CA LEU A 94 14.52 6.64 -21.07
C LEU A 94 15.92 6.02 -21.10
N ALA A 95 16.18 5.12 -22.07
CA ALA A 95 17.54 4.79 -22.52
C ALA A 95 17.42 3.98 -23.82
N ASN A 96 17.13 4.68 -24.92
CA ASN A 96 17.56 4.34 -26.29
C ASN A 96 17.00 5.42 -27.23
N LEU A 97 17.62 6.59 -27.18
CA LEU A 97 17.72 7.50 -28.31
C LEU A 97 19.10 8.16 -28.20
N HIS A 98 20.08 7.52 -28.83
CA HIS A 98 21.23 8.05 -29.58
C HIS A 98 21.99 6.85 -30.14
#